data_AF-A0A948ZHG9-F1
#
_entry.id   AF-A0A948ZHG9-F1
#
_cell.length_a   1.000
_cell.length_b   1.000
_cell.length_c   1.000
_cell.angle_alpha   90.00
_cell.angle_beta   90.00
_cell.angle_gamma   90.00
#
_symmetry.space_group_name_H-M   'P 1'
#
loop_
_entity.id
_entity.type
_entity.pdbx_description
1 polymer ?
#
loop_
_entity_poly.entity_id
_entity_poly.type
_entity_poly.pdbx_seq_one_letter_code
_entity_poly.pdbx_strand_id
1 'polypeptide(L)'
;MIKGTQLFSLPPRWKYATVYAGVVTVVVEAVTLAMRFGTGMSAADFNATEPPLLLQIHHLFWCLPLLLIVPLVWRKPKLCGALLGISIGLIVSDLLHHFVVLPLTVGNTGWHWP
;
A
#
# COMPACT_ATOMS: atom_id res chain seq x y z
N MET A 1 -0.20 -26.43 -35.39
CA MET A 1 0.60 -25.39 -34.72
C MET A 1 -0.20 -24.87 -33.53
N ILE A 2 0.05 -25.43 -32.34
CA ILE A 2 -0.70 -25.11 -31.11
C ILE A 2 -0.13 -23.80 -30.55
N LYS A 3 -0.98 -22.77 -30.37
CA LYS A 3 -0.61 -21.48 -29.77
C LYS A 3 -0.28 -21.67 -28.28
N GLY A 4 0.96 -22.07 -27.99
CA GLY A 4 1.45 -22.50 -26.67
C GLY A 4 1.67 -21.40 -25.62
N THR A 5 1.03 -20.23 -25.70
CA THR A 5 1.25 -19.13 -24.74
C THR A 5 -0.01 -18.55 -24.11
N GLN A 6 -1.19 -19.11 -24.40
CA GLN A 6 -2.47 -18.56 -23.92
C GLN A 6 -2.99 -19.19 -22.61
N LEU A 7 -2.34 -20.23 -22.06
CA LEU A 7 -2.90 -20.96 -20.92
C LEU A 7 -2.92 -20.17 -19.60
N PHE A 8 -2.18 -19.06 -19.49
CA PHE A 8 -2.04 -18.29 -18.24
C PHE A 8 -2.11 -16.76 -18.43
N SER A 9 -2.76 -16.25 -19.48
CA SER A 9 -2.93 -14.80 -19.58
C SER A 9 -3.96 -14.31 -18.56
N LEU A 10 -3.49 -13.63 -17.51
CA LEU A 10 -4.38 -13.00 -16.53
C LEU A 10 -5.40 -12.08 -17.23
N PRO A 11 -6.67 -12.06 -16.79
CA PRO A 11 -7.64 -11.08 -17.26
C PRO A 11 -7.07 -9.66 -17.10
N PRO A 12 -7.40 -8.71 -18.00
CA PRO A 12 -6.79 -7.38 -17.98
C PRO A 12 -6.85 -6.72 -16.60
N ARG A 13 -7.98 -6.84 -15.90
CA ARG A 13 -8.16 -6.32 -14.53
C ARG A 13 -7.08 -6.82 -13.57
N TRP A 14 -6.82 -8.13 -13.54
CA TRP A 14 -5.83 -8.73 -12.66
C TRP A 14 -4.41 -8.34 -13.07
N LYS A 15 -4.12 -8.26 -14.38
CA LYS A 15 -2.83 -7.76 -14.85
C LYS A 15 -2.54 -6.34 -14.32
N TYR A 16 -3.51 -5.43 -14.43
CA TYR A 16 -3.36 -4.08 -13.90
C TYR A 16 -3.30 -4.08 -12.37
N ALA A 17 -4.15 -4.86 -11.69
CA ALA A 17 -4.13 -4.94 -10.23
C ALA A 17 -2.77 -5.39 -9.70
N THR A 18 -2.17 -6.44 -10.25
CA THR A 18 -0.83 -6.91 -9.84
C THR A 18 0.24 -5.85 -10.04
N VAL A 19 0.26 -5.19 -11.21
CA VAL A 19 1.25 -4.14 -11.51
C VAL A 19 1.10 -2.96 -10.56
N TYR A 20 -0.12 -2.43 -10.40
CA TYR A 20 -0.36 -1.29 -9.53
C TYR A 20 -0.12 -1.64 -8.06
N ALA A 21 -0.50 -2.84 -7.60
CA ALA A 21 -0.21 -3.28 -6.24
C ALA A 21 1.29 -3.30 -5.95
N GLY A 22 2.10 -3.90 -6.83
CA GLY A 22 3.55 -3.93 -6.65
C GLY A 22 4.16 -2.53 -6.66
N VAL A 23 3.81 -1.70 -7.64
CA VAL A 23 4.34 -0.33 -7.76
C VAL A 23 3.95 0.52 -6.55
N VAL A 24 2.68 0.53 -6.16
CA VAL A 24 2.19 1.31 -5.01
C VAL A 24 2.84 0.83 -3.72
N THR A 25 2.98 -0.49 -3.54
CA THR A 25 3.65 -1.03 -2.36
C THR A 25 5.06 -0.46 -2.21
N VAL A 26 5.87 -0.54 -3.28
CA VAL A 26 7.25 -0.07 -3.27
C VAL A 26 7.34 1.44 -3.08
N VAL A 27 6.52 2.21 -3.82
CA VAL A 27 6.56 3.68 -3.77
C VAL A 27 6.14 4.19 -2.40
N VAL A 28 5.04 3.67 -1.84
CA VAL A 28 4.54 4.14 -0.55
C VAL A 28 5.49 3.74 0.57
N GLU A 29 6.01 2.52 0.59
CA GLU A 29 7.02 2.12 1.57
C GLU A 29 8.26 3.03 1.49
N ALA A 30 8.78 3.31 0.29
CA ALA A 30 9.94 4.18 0.13
C ALA A 30 9.69 5.60 0.65
N VAL A 31 8.51 6.17 0.38
CA VAL A 31 8.12 7.49 0.90
C VAL A 31 8.00 7.47 2.42
N THR A 32 7.33 6.44 2.98
CA THR A 32 7.17 6.27 4.42
C THR A 32 8.52 6.17 5.13
N LEU A 33 9.45 5.38 4.58
CA LEU A 33 10.81 5.25 5.14
C LEU A 33 11.60 6.55 5.04
N ALA A 34 11.52 7.25 3.89
CA ALA A 34 12.18 8.53 3.71
C ALA A 34 11.68 9.58 4.72
N MET A 35 10.38 9.65 4.96
CA MET A 35 9.81 10.54 5.97
C MET A 35 10.18 10.13 7.39
N ARG A 36 10.11 8.82 7.69
CA ARG A 36 10.36 8.30 9.04
C ARG A 36 11.81 8.47 9.45
N PHE A 37 12.75 8.12 8.58
CA PHE A 37 14.18 8.08 8.90
C PHE A 37 14.94 9.31 8.39
N GLY A 38 14.41 10.05 7.43
CA GLY A 38 15.05 11.26 6.90
C GLY A 38 14.90 12.50 7.78
N THR A 39 13.97 12.50 8.74
CA THR A 39 13.71 13.66 9.62
C THR A 39 14.59 13.69 10.87
N GLY A 40 15.23 12.57 11.23
CA GLY A 40 16.04 12.44 12.45
C GLY A 40 15.24 12.54 13.76
N MET A 41 13.91 12.60 13.70
CA MET A 41 13.04 12.72 14.86
C MET A 41 12.79 11.35 15.53
N SER A 42 12.56 11.37 16.84
CA SER A 42 12.11 10.17 17.55
C SER A 42 10.73 9.72 17.06
N ALA A 43 10.30 8.50 17.42
CA ALA A 43 8.93 8.04 17.11
C ALA A 43 7.86 8.90 17.79
N ALA A 44 8.10 9.27 19.05
CA ALA A 44 7.18 10.07 19.84
C ALA A 44 7.01 11.48 19.24
N ASP A 45 8.12 12.13 18.87
CA ASP A 45 8.08 13.47 18.30
C ASP A 45 7.41 13.49 16.92
N PHE A 46 7.70 12.47 16.10
CA PHE A 46 7.07 12.31 14.79
C PHE A 46 5.56 12.05 14.89
N ASN A 47 5.10 11.36 15.93
CA ASN A 47 3.67 11.14 16.17
C ASN A 47 2.96 12.37 16.79
N ALA A 48 3.72 13.27 17.42
CA ALA A 48 3.20 14.47 18.07
C ALA A 48 3.06 15.68 17.11
N THR A 49 3.56 15.62 15.88
CA THR A 49 3.40 16.72 14.90
C THR A 49 1.96 16.85 14.43
N GLU A 50 1.37 18.05 14.51
CA GLU A 50 0.01 18.32 14.01
C GLU A 50 -0.03 18.79 12.54
N PRO A 51 -1.01 18.32 11.72
CA PRO A 51 -1.98 17.28 12.06
C PRO A 51 -1.25 15.95 12.29
N PRO A 52 -1.64 15.16 13.32
CA PRO A 52 -0.96 13.92 13.65
C PRO A 52 -0.78 13.11 12.38
N LEU A 53 0.48 12.85 12.04
CA LEU A 53 0.94 11.91 11.02
C LEU A 53 0.30 10.49 11.19
N LEU A 54 -0.56 10.27 12.21
CA LEU A 54 -1.49 9.15 12.31
C LEU A 54 -2.38 8.99 11.06
N LEU A 55 -2.68 10.06 10.33
CA LEU A 55 -3.32 10.03 9.00
C LEU A 55 -2.33 9.84 7.84
N GLN A 56 -1.02 9.82 8.10
CA GLN A 56 0.05 9.86 7.10
C GLN A 56 0.86 8.55 6.99
N ILE A 57 0.76 7.60 7.94
CA ILE A 57 1.37 6.26 7.79
C ILE A 57 0.32 5.15 7.69
N HIS A 58 -0.90 5.30 8.23
CA HIS A 58 -1.96 4.30 8.04
C HIS A 58 -2.66 4.48 6.69
N HIS A 59 -1.94 4.12 5.65
CA HIS A 59 -2.40 4.23 4.27
C HIS A 59 -3.46 3.18 3.92
N LEU A 60 -3.68 2.20 4.80
CA LEU A 60 -4.83 1.32 4.76
C LEU A 60 -6.17 2.08 4.80
N PHE A 61 -6.26 3.23 5.48
CA PHE A 61 -7.49 4.05 5.49
C PHE A 61 -7.93 4.45 4.07
N TRP A 62 -6.99 4.77 3.20
CA TRP A 62 -7.26 5.18 1.81
C TRP A 62 -7.71 4.02 0.92
N CYS A 63 -7.53 2.76 1.35
CA CYS A 63 -8.00 1.62 0.59
C CYS A 63 -9.54 1.55 0.55
N LEU A 64 -10.22 1.96 1.62
CA LEU A 64 -11.68 1.89 1.75
C LEU A 64 -12.42 2.74 0.70
N PRO A 65 -12.19 4.06 0.56
CA PRO A 65 -12.87 4.85 -0.46
C PRO A 65 -12.55 4.35 -1.88
N LEU A 66 -11.33 3.87 -2.13
CA LEU A 66 -10.97 3.29 -3.43
C LEU A 66 -11.76 2.01 -3.73
N LEU A 67 -11.89 1.10 -2.76
CA LEU A 67 -12.67 -0.13 -2.91
C LEU A 67 -14.16 0.15 -3.08
N LEU A 68 -14.71 1.18 -2.44
CA LEU A 68 -16.10 1.60 -2.64
C LEU A 68 -16.39 2.09 -4.07
N ILE A 69 -15.39 2.61 -4.78
CA ILE A 69 -15.53 3.07 -6.17
C ILE A 69 -15.43 1.91 -7.17
N VAL A 70 -14.79 0.80 -6.82
CA VAL A 70 -14.55 -0.33 -7.72
C VAL A 70 -15.82 -0.86 -8.43
N PRO A 71 -16.97 -1.05 -7.75
CA PRO A 71 -18.20 -1.49 -8.41
C PRO A 71 -18.68 -0.52 -9.50
N LEU A 72 -18.50 0.79 -9.31
CA LEU A 72 -18.93 1.83 -10.25
C LEU A 72 -18.12 1.80 -11.56
N VAL A 73 -16.89 1.29 -11.51
CA VAL A 73 -15.99 1.20 -12.67
C VAL A 73 -15.77 -0.23 -13.14
N TRP A 74 -16.58 -1.19 -12.69
CA TRP A 74 -16.36 -2.62 -12.95
C TRP A 74 -16.26 -2.97 -14.44
N ARG A 75 -17.02 -2.26 -15.29
CA ARG A 75 -17.04 -2.39 -16.75
C ARG A 75 -15.80 -1.83 -17.45
N LYS A 76 -14.94 -1.09 -16.74
CA LYS A 76 -13.68 -0.52 -17.25
C LYS A 76 -12.51 -1.33 -16.66
N PRO A 77 -12.11 -2.47 -17.27
CA PRO A 77 -11.23 -3.44 -16.63
C PRO A 77 -9.85 -2.87 -16.28
N LYS A 78 -9.32 -1.92 -17.07
CA LYS A 78 -8.05 -1.24 -16.77
C LYS A 78 -8.14 -0.39 -15.49
N LEU A 79 -9.16 0.47 -15.42
CA LEU A 79 -9.38 1.37 -14.28
C LEU A 79 -9.75 0.58 -13.02
N CYS A 80 -10.63 -0.41 -13.15
CA CYS A 80 -10.99 -1.32 -12.07
C CYS A 80 -9.75 -2.05 -11.52
N GLY A 81 -8.89 -2.56 -12.40
CA GLY A 81 -7.64 -3.19 -12.02
C GLY A 81 -6.68 -2.23 -11.32
N ALA A 82 -6.52 -1.01 -11.83
CA ALA A 82 -5.69 0.01 -11.20
C ALA A 82 -6.18 0.36 -9.78
N LEU A 83 -7.48 0.63 -9.60
CA LEU A 83 -8.05 0.94 -8.27
C LEU A 83 -7.88 -0.22 -7.29
N LEU A 84 -8.18 -1.45 -7.72
CA LEU A 84 -7.96 -2.66 -6.92
C LEU A 84 -6.49 -2.82 -6.55
N GLY A 85 -5.59 -2.65 -7.52
CA GLY A 85 -4.16 -2.74 -7.32
C GLY A 85 -3.65 -1.70 -6.33
N ILE A 86 -4.07 -0.44 -6.47
CA ILE A 86 -3.71 0.64 -5.53
C ILE A 86 -4.20 0.27 -4.13
N SER A 87 -5.47 -0.11 -3.96
CA SER A 87 -6.01 -0.52 -2.65
C SER A 87 -5.21 -1.66 -2.02
N ILE A 88 -4.88 -2.70 -2.80
CA ILE A 88 -4.07 -3.84 -2.32
C ILE A 88 -2.66 -3.36 -1.95
N GLY A 89 -2.03 -2.54 -2.78
CA GLY A 89 -0.68 -2.04 -2.54
C GLY A 89 -0.60 -1.20 -1.26
N LEU A 90 -1.62 -0.38 -0.98
CA LEU A 90 -1.71 0.38 0.27
C LEU A 90 -1.84 -0.55 1.49
N ILE A 91 -2.67 -1.59 1.41
CA ILE A 91 -2.81 -2.58 2.49
C ILE A 91 -1.50 -3.33 2.71
N VAL A 92 -0.88 -3.84 1.64
CA VAL A 92 0.34 -4.64 1.73
C VAL A 92 1.50 -3.81 2.26
N SER A 93 1.66 -2.58 1.79
CA SER A 93 2.69 -1.66 2.28
C SER A 93 2.48 -1.34 3.77
N ASP A 94 1.25 -1.09 4.22
CA ASP A 94 0.93 -0.85 5.63
C ASP A 94 1.32 -2.03 6.52
N LEU A 95 0.93 -3.23 6.10
CA LEU A 95 1.26 -4.46 6.81
C LEU A 95 2.78 -4.72 6.81
N LEU A 96 3.46 -4.56 5.68
CA LEU A 96 4.91 -4.75 5.59
C LEU A 96 5.63 -3.72 6.45
N HIS A 97 5.23 -2.46 6.42
CA HIS A 97 5.83 -1.40 7.20
C HIS A 97 5.78 -1.74 8.69
N HIS A 98 4.59 -2.06 9.19
CA HIS A 98 4.37 -2.22 10.60
C HIS A 98 4.81 -3.59 11.16
N PHE A 99 4.70 -4.67 10.39
CA PHE A 99 4.99 -6.03 10.85
C PHE A 99 6.34 -6.57 10.39
N VAL A 100 6.99 -5.94 9.41
CA VAL A 100 8.29 -6.39 8.89
C VAL A 100 9.33 -5.29 9.01
N VAL A 101 9.11 -4.13 8.38
CA VAL A 101 10.16 -3.12 8.24
C VAL A 101 10.47 -2.42 9.56
N LEU A 102 9.47 -1.91 10.28
CA LEU A 102 9.69 -1.28 11.58
C LEU A 102 10.30 -2.25 12.61
N PRO A 103 9.80 -3.48 12.81
CA PRO A 103 10.43 -4.42 13.72
C PRO A 103 11.90 -4.73 13.39
N LEU A 104 12.23 -4.86 12.10
CA LEU A 104 13.60 -5.14 11.67
C LEU A 104 14.54 -3.91 11.79
N THR A 105 14.01 -2.70 11.73
CA THR A 105 14.82 -1.47 11.73
C THR A 105 14.91 -0.79 13.09
N VAL A 106 13.85 -0.83 13.90
CA VAL A 106 13.79 -0.15 15.21
C VAL A 106 13.50 -1.11 16.38
N GLY A 107 13.30 -2.41 16.12
CA GLY A 107 13.05 -3.41 17.14
C GLY A 107 11.62 -3.32 17.69
N ASN A 108 11.41 -2.49 18.72
CA ASN A 108 10.09 -2.30 19.32
C ASN A 108 9.34 -1.17 18.61
N THR A 109 8.24 -1.50 17.96
CA THR A 109 7.41 -0.56 17.19
C THR A 109 6.47 0.29 18.05
N GLY A 110 6.41 0.05 19.37
CA GLY A 110 5.54 0.81 20.27
C GLY A 110 4.05 0.55 20.05
N TRP A 111 3.69 -0.54 19.36
CA TRP A 111 2.28 -0.87 19.04
C TRP A 111 1.46 -1.37 20.24
N HIS A 112 2.03 -1.28 21.44
CA HIS A 112 1.29 -1.43 22.68
C HIS A 112 0.48 -0.15 22.85
N TRP A 113 -0.82 -0.23 22.57
CA TRP A 113 -1.76 0.69 23.20
C TRP A 113 -1.55 0.60 24.72
N PRO A 114 -1.56 1.73 25.45
CA PRO A 114 -1.51 1.70 26.91
C PRO A 114 -2.68 0.91 27.50
#